data_AF-A0A7S3ZU53-F1
#
_entry.id   AF-A0A7S3ZU53-F1
#
_cell.length_a   1.000
_cell.length_b   1.000
_cell.length_c   1.000
_cell.angle_alpha   90.00
_cell.angle_beta   90.00
_cell.angle_gamma   90.00
#
_symmetry.space_group_name_H-M   'P 1'
#
loop_
_entity.id
_entity.type
_entity.pdbx_description
1 polymer ?
#
loop_
_entity_poly.entity_id
_entity_poly.type
_entity_poly.pdbx_seq_one_letter_code
_entity_poly.pdbx_strand_id
1 'polypeptide(L)'
;MLRDLLECRRNGWRERRAKDGPHKLGTKASTTQGKGENQSRRDEERNLARERQRQAISQQQQQQRRRLLSAKDVSSKSQDARQSRHSQASTVRILSRDQETTSSAHKSASDTYDTPLARPAAKDTAKLWTDDRAQNRARSSLDEFAQLQDQEELIASLDEVPNTNRVYKHVFELIVGRIVEGKDAERNSSLAAIHALALKSKLKAEDVTDALGNTIEFLSDICIDSPMAVEHVAKLVSVCLELKIIDIAWLTANSRLRGDDPKSDGAFERNALFELLTSTFANYPEASELKSQLKY
;
A
#
# COMPACT_ATOMS: atom_id res chain seq x y z
N MET A 1 -18.25 -39.73 -0.18
CA MET A 1 -19.03 -39.74 1.08
C MET A 1 -19.82 -41.04 1.32
N LEU A 2 -20.61 -41.57 0.38
CA LEU A 2 -21.35 -42.84 0.59
C LEU A 2 -20.48 -44.10 0.63
N ARG A 3 -19.28 -44.08 0.02
CA ARG A 3 -18.34 -45.22 0.07
C ARG A 3 -17.63 -45.36 1.42
N ASP A 4 -17.31 -44.25 2.08
CA ASP A 4 -16.61 -44.26 3.37
C ASP A 4 -17.47 -44.84 4.50
N LEU A 5 -18.79 -44.58 4.46
CA LEU A 5 -19.74 -45.12 5.45
C LEU A 5 -19.96 -46.63 5.32
N LEU A 6 -19.83 -47.19 4.10
CA LEU A 6 -19.94 -48.64 3.87
C LEU A 6 -18.67 -49.40 4.32
N GLU A 7 -17.50 -48.77 4.23
CA GLU A 7 -16.24 -49.34 4.73
C GLU A 7 -16.19 -49.44 6.26
N CYS A 8 -16.80 -48.48 6.97
CA CYS A 8 -16.91 -48.52 8.43
C CYS A 8 -17.78 -49.69 8.95
N ARG A 9 -18.78 -50.12 8.18
CA ARG A 9 -19.71 -51.19 8.60
C ARG A 9 -19.14 -52.59 8.35
N ARG A 10 -18.31 -52.77 7.32
CA ARG A 10 -17.76 -54.09 6.95
C ARG A 10 -16.64 -54.56 7.87
N ASN A 11 -15.92 -53.63 8.51
CA ASN A 11 -14.70 -53.94 9.25
C ASN A 11 -14.86 -53.95 10.78
N GLY A 12 -16.10 -53.84 11.29
CA GLY A 12 -16.49 -54.03 12.69
C GLY A 12 -15.47 -53.52 13.71
N TRP A 13 -15.54 -52.23 14.04
CA TRP A 13 -14.78 -51.53 15.10
C TRP A 13 -13.67 -52.36 15.76
N ARG A 14 -12.57 -52.60 15.04
CA ARG A 14 -11.32 -53.06 15.66
C ARG A 14 -10.57 -51.85 16.14
N GLU A 15 -10.44 -51.79 17.45
CA GLU A 15 -9.72 -50.78 18.20
C GLU A 15 -8.29 -50.62 17.67
N ARG A 16 -7.97 -49.45 17.10
CA ARG A 16 -6.63 -49.09 16.62
C ARG A 16 -5.60 -48.90 17.74
N ARG A 17 -5.89 -49.30 18.98
CA ARG A 17 -5.00 -49.13 20.15
C ARG A 17 -4.08 -50.32 20.43
N ALA A 18 -4.07 -51.34 19.56
CA ALA A 18 -3.11 -52.45 19.68
C ALA A 18 -1.79 -52.21 18.91
N LYS A 19 -1.70 -51.16 18.07
CA LYS A 19 -0.48 -50.85 17.29
C LYS A 19 0.34 -49.67 17.81
N ASP A 20 -0.24 -48.81 18.65
CA ASP A 20 0.46 -47.66 19.21
C ASP A 20 0.65 -47.85 20.71
N GLY A 21 1.81 -48.43 21.08
CA GLY A 21 2.29 -48.42 22.45
C GLY A 21 2.64 -46.99 22.91
N PRO A 22 2.92 -46.79 24.22
CA PRO A 22 3.11 -45.45 24.76
C PRO A 22 4.46 -44.89 24.28
N HIS A 23 4.42 -43.93 23.35
CA HIS A 23 5.61 -43.20 22.95
C HIS A 23 6.07 -42.27 24.08
N LYS A 24 7.05 -42.76 24.85
CA LYS A 24 7.89 -41.96 25.73
C LYS A 24 8.80 -41.06 24.90
N LEU A 25 8.95 -39.82 25.37
CA LEU A 25 10.02 -38.88 25.03
C LEU A 25 11.37 -39.61 24.96
N GLY A 26 12.01 -39.57 23.80
CA GLY A 26 13.29 -40.25 23.60
C GLY A 26 13.76 -40.15 22.17
N THR A 27 14.59 -39.13 21.92
CA THR A 27 15.71 -39.11 20.96
C THR A 27 15.88 -40.38 20.13
N LYS A 28 15.67 -40.28 18.80
CA LYS A 28 16.51 -40.96 17.79
C LYS A 28 16.20 -40.53 16.36
N ALA A 29 17.24 -39.97 15.74
CA ALA A 29 17.77 -40.30 14.41
C ALA A 29 16.74 -40.63 13.32
N SER A 30 16.44 -39.64 12.47
CA SER A 30 15.83 -39.87 11.17
C SER A 30 16.65 -39.15 10.09
N THR A 31 17.34 -39.96 9.27
CA THR A 31 17.63 -39.74 7.84
C THR A 31 17.58 -38.28 7.37
N THR A 32 18.62 -37.50 7.70
CA THR A 32 18.71 -36.06 7.39
C THR A 32 19.86 -35.71 6.44
N GLN A 33 20.39 -36.66 5.65
CA GLN A 33 21.59 -36.37 4.84
C GLN A 33 21.31 -35.63 3.53
N GLY A 34 20.09 -35.66 2.96
CA GLY A 34 19.82 -35.05 1.65
C GLY A 34 19.08 -33.70 1.65
N LYS A 35 18.40 -33.33 2.73
CA LYS A 35 17.61 -32.08 2.81
C LYS A 35 18.42 -30.88 3.31
N GLY A 36 19.41 -31.10 4.16
CA GLY A 36 20.28 -30.05 4.69
C GLY A 36 21.21 -29.45 3.63
N GLU A 37 21.79 -30.27 2.75
CA GLU A 37 22.73 -29.80 1.71
C GLU A 37 22.06 -28.89 0.66
N ASN A 38 20.83 -29.23 0.25
CA ASN A 38 20.06 -28.40 -0.69
C ASN A 38 19.55 -27.09 -0.06
N GLN A 39 19.48 -27.01 1.27
CA GLN A 39 19.15 -25.78 1.97
C GLN A 39 20.40 -24.92 2.18
N SER A 40 21.51 -25.53 2.59
CA SER A 40 22.82 -24.86 2.71
C SER A 40 23.29 -24.25 1.38
N ARG A 41 23.15 -24.97 0.26
CA ARG A 41 23.47 -24.43 -1.07
C ARG A 41 22.64 -23.21 -1.45
N ARG A 42 21.34 -23.22 -1.13
CA ARG A 42 20.45 -22.08 -1.42
C ARG A 42 20.76 -20.88 -0.54
N ASP A 43 21.12 -21.12 0.71
CA ASP A 43 21.51 -20.05 1.64
C ASP A 43 22.88 -19.46 1.28
N GLU A 44 23.85 -20.29 0.85
CA GLU A 44 25.13 -19.84 0.30
C GLU A 44 24.97 -19.00 -0.96
N GLU A 45 24.12 -19.44 -1.91
CA GLU A 45 23.84 -18.69 -3.14
C GLU A 45 23.17 -17.34 -2.85
N ARG A 46 22.22 -17.31 -1.91
CA ARG A 46 21.56 -16.08 -1.44
C ARG A 46 22.55 -15.14 -0.74
N ASN A 47 23.51 -15.67 0.01
CA ASN A 47 24.56 -14.88 0.65
C ASN A 47 25.56 -14.31 -0.38
N LEU A 48 25.98 -15.08 -1.38
CA LEU A 48 26.83 -14.58 -2.47
C LEU A 48 26.13 -13.49 -3.28
N ALA A 49 24.82 -13.62 -3.55
CA ALA A 49 24.06 -12.61 -4.26
C ALA A 49 24.00 -11.28 -3.48
N ARG A 50 23.79 -11.35 -2.16
CA ARG A 50 23.83 -10.17 -1.28
C ARG A 50 25.21 -9.52 -1.24
N GLU A 51 26.28 -10.31 -1.24
CA GLU A 51 27.66 -9.80 -1.24
C GLU A 51 27.99 -9.08 -2.56
N ARG A 52 27.58 -9.65 -3.71
CA ARG A 52 27.72 -8.98 -5.02
C ARG A 52 26.98 -7.65 -5.07
N GLN A 53 25.78 -7.59 -4.49
CA GLN A 53 25.01 -6.35 -4.41
C GLN A 53 25.71 -5.29 -3.54
N ARG A 54 26.28 -5.70 -2.39
CA ARG A 54 27.08 -4.80 -1.53
C ARG A 54 28.32 -4.27 -2.26
N GLN A 55 29.02 -5.12 -3.01
CA GLN A 55 30.18 -4.72 -3.79
C GLN A 55 29.81 -3.75 -4.92
N ALA A 56 28.69 -3.97 -5.61
CA ALA A 56 28.20 -3.07 -6.65
C ALA A 56 27.85 -1.67 -6.10
N ILE A 57 27.17 -1.60 -4.95
CA ILE A 57 26.82 -0.34 -4.28
C ILE A 57 28.10 0.40 -3.83
N SER A 58 29.07 -0.33 -3.27
CA SER A 58 30.36 0.25 -2.85
C SER A 58 31.15 0.83 -4.03
N GLN A 59 31.21 0.12 -5.16
CA GLN A 59 31.87 0.63 -6.36
C GLN A 59 31.14 1.86 -6.93
N GLN A 60 29.81 1.87 -6.90
CA GLN A 60 29.02 3.01 -7.37
C GLN A 60 29.24 4.25 -6.48
N GLN A 61 29.32 4.09 -5.15
CA GLN A 61 29.68 5.19 -4.24
C GLN A 61 31.10 5.70 -4.46
N GLN A 62 32.08 4.82 -4.72
CA GLN A 62 33.44 5.24 -5.03
C GLN A 62 33.52 6.02 -6.36
N GLN A 63 32.78 5.60 -7.39
CA GLN A 63 32.69 6.33 -8.65
C GLN A 63 32.03 7.71 -8.48
N GLN A 64 30.99 7.81 -7.65
CA GLN A 64 30.37 9.10 -7.31
C GLN A 64 31.34 10.01 -6.54
N ARG A 65 32.10 9.49 -5.55
CA ARG A 65 33.14 10.27 -4.85
C ARG A 65 34.25 10.74 -5.81
N ARG A 66 34.69 9.90 -6.75
CA ARG A 66 35.67 10.32 -7.78
C ARG A 66 35.13 11.42 -8.69
N ARG A 67 33.86 11.37 -9.10
CA ARG A 67 33.23 12.45 -9.89
C ARG A 67 33.16 13.76 -9.12
N LEU A 68 32.82 13.72 -7.84
CA LEU A 68 32.77 14.91 -6.99
C LEU A 68 34.15 15.53 -6.74
N LEU A 69 35.20 14.71 -6.62
CA LEU A 69 36.58 15.19 -6.49
C LEU A 69 37.11 15.76 -7.81
N SER A 70 36.81 15.14 -8.96
CA SER A 70 37.19 15.67 -10.28
C SER A 70 36.46 16.97 -10.64
N ALA A 71 35.23 17.17 -10.15
CA ALA A 71 34.49 18.42 -10.34
C ALA A 71 35.08 19.58 -9.52
N LYS A 72 35.79 19.29 -8.42
CA LYS A 72 36.41 20.30 -7.56
C LYS A 72 37.71 20.86 -8.15
N ASP A 73 38.39 20.11 -9.03
CA ASP A 73 39.64 20.54 -9.68
C ASP A 73 39.44 21.33 -10.99
N VAL A 74 38.21 21.39 -11.54
CA VAL A 74 37.89 22.20 -12.74
C VAL A 74 37.32 23.59 -12.39
N SER A 75 36.95 23.82 -11.12
CA SER A 75 36.37 25.09 -10.67
C SER A 75 37.42 26.15 -10.25
N SER A 76 38.71 25.82 -10.25
CA SER A 76 39.80 26.74 -9.87
C SER A 76 40.75 27.01 -11.04
N LYS A 77 40.23 27.54 -12.15
CA LYS A 77 40.95 28.38 -13.12
C LYS A 77 40.03 28.72 -14.30
N SER A 78 39.31 29.84 -14.21
CA SER A 78 39.25 30.81 -15.31
C SER A 78 38.41 32.02 -14.89
N GLN A 79 39.09 33.06 -14.42
CA GLN A 79 38.71 34.42 -14.77
C GLN A 79 39.76 34.94 -15.76
N ASP A 80 39.23 35.61 -16.77
CA ASP A 80 39.84 36.64 -17.61
C ASP A 80 40.73 36.32 -18.82
N ALA A 81 40.51 37.21 -19.80
CA ALA A 81 41.33 37.61 -20.94
C ALA A 81 41.22 36.81 -22.27
N ARG A 82 40.30 37.30 -23.11
CA ARG A 82 40.56 37.93 -24.43
C ARG A 82 41.69 37.38 -25.34
N GLN A 83 41.28 37.16 -26.60
CA GLN A 83 42.01 37.37 -27.87
C GLN A 83 42.86 36.26 -28.51
N SER A 84 42.76 36.25 -29.85
CA SER A 84 43.60 35.59 -30.90
C SER A 84 43.30 34.11 -31.19
N ARG A 85 42.61 33.75 -32.28
CA ARG A 85 43.04 33.66 -33.71
C ARG A 85 44.22 32.70 -34.00
N HIS A 86 43.92 31.78 -34.93
CA HIS A 86 44.79 30.95 -35.81
C HIS A 86 45.55 29.79 -35.14
N SER A 87 45.14 28.53 -35.32
CA SER A 87 45.28 27.63 -36.50
C SER A 87 46.65 26.96 -36.61
N GLN A 88 46.67 25.62 -36.55
CA GLN A 88 47.30 24.67 -37.49
C GLN A 88 47.37 23.28 -36.79
N ALA A 89 46.61 22.28 -37.27
CA ALA A 89 46.93 21.33 -38.34
C ALA A 89 47.49 20.02 -37.72
N SER A 90 46.73 18.90 -37.77
CA SER A 90 46.81 17.83 -38.80
C SER A 90 47.69 16.68 -38.26
N THR A 91 47.48 15.37 -38.45
CA THR A 91 46.73 14.48 -39.37
C THR A 91 46.66 13.11 -38.63
N VAL A 92 45.72 12.16 -38.81
CA VAL A 92 45.61 11.10 -39.85
C VAL A 92 44.37 10.24 -39.51
N ARG A 93 43.28 10.31 -40.32
CA ARG A 93 42.70 9.30 -41.26
C ARG A 93 42.25 7.97 -40.60
N ILE A 94 41.05 7.43 -40.89
CA ILE A 94 40.71 6.67 -42.12
C ILE A 94 39.18 6.41 -42.20
N LEU A 95 38.60 6.76 -43.37
CA LEU A 95 37.48 6.17 -44.17
C LEU A 95 36.10 5.89 -43.49
N SER A 96 34.99 6.55 -43.85
CA SER A 96 34.17 6.54 -45.09
C SER A 96 33.33 5.27 -45.32
N ARG A 97 32.03 5.52 -45.64
CA ARG A 97 31.18 4.79 -46.64
C ARG A 97 30.42 3.56 -46.07
N ASP A 98 29.09 3.37 -46.22
CA ASP A 98 28.18 3.64 -47.35
C ASP A 98 26.80 4.20 -46.96
N GLN A 99 26.22 4.84 -47.98
CA GLN A 99 24.86 5.31 -48.21
C GLN A 99 24.16 4.25 -49.08
N GLU A 100 22.83 4.11 -49.00
CA GLU A 100 21.86 4.10 -50.13
C GLU A 100 20.47 3.58 -49.68
N THR A 101 19.44 4.45 -49.65
CA THR A 101 18.41 4.79 -50.67
C THR A 101 17.35 3.69 -50.85
N THR A 102 16.05 4.01 -50.82
CA THR A 102 15.25 4.41 -51.99
C THR A 102 13.89 4.98 -51.53
N SER A 103 13.58 6.25 -51.87
CA SER A 103 12.67 6.71 -52.94
C SER A 103 11.20 6.86 -52.49
N SER A 104 10.73 8.10 -52.25
CA SER A 104 9.93 8.95 -53.19
C SER A 104 8.42 8.81 -52.94
N ALA A 105 7.60 9.87 -52.82
CA ALA A 105 7.47 10.96 -53.78
C ALA A 105 6.80 12.25 -53.22
N HIS A 106 7.20 13.36 -53.86
CA HIS A 106 6.52 14.65 -54.18
C HIS A 106 4.99 14.72 -53.97
N LYS A 107 4.30 15.85 -53.75
CA LYS A 107 4.39 17.30 -54.05
C LYS A 107 3.09 17.89 -53.40
N SER A 108 2.91 19.12 -52.91
CA SER A 108 3.16 20.46 -53.48
C SER A 108 2.91 21.51 -52.40
N ALA A 109 3.60 22.65 -52.54
CA ALA A 109 3.51 23.84 -51.71
C ALA A 109 2.27 24.70 -51.99
N SER A 110 1.89 25.51 -50.98
CA SER A 110 1.47 26.90 -51.18
C SER A 110 1.73 27.70 -49.90
N ASP A 111 2.66 28.64 -50.01
CA ASP A 111 2.97 29.67 -49.02
C ASP A 111 1.80 30.62 -48.78
N THR A 112 1.58 31.02 -47.53
CA THR A 112 1.06 32.36 -47.19
C THR A 112 1.62 32.75 -45.83
N TYR A 113 2.32 33.89 -45.80
CA TYR A 113 2.91 34.51 -44.61
C TYR A 113 1.82 35.16 -43.74
N ASP A 114 1.85 34.96 -42.41
CA ASP A 114 1.72 36.07 -41.46
C ASP A 114 2.21 35.74 -40.02
N THR A 115 2.60 36.81 -39.35
CA THR A 115 3.42 36.98 -38.13
C THR A 115 2.74 36.47 -36.83
N PRO A 116 3.49 36.10 -35.76
CA PRO A 116 2.99 35.20 -34.72
C PRO A 116 2.17 35.92 -33.65
N LEU A 117 0.90 35.54 -33.51
CA LEU A 117 0.13 35.83 -32.32
C LEU A 117 0.63 34.93 -31.18
N ALA A 118 1.26 35.58 -30.20
CA ALA A 118 1.62 35.02 -28.91
C ALA A 118 0.42 34.27 -28.31
N ARG A 119 0.48 32.94 -28.33
CA ARG A 119 -0.41 32.09 -27.55
C ARG A 119 -0.09 32.38 -26.08
N PRO A 120 -1.06 32.80 -25.26
CA PRO A 120 -0.80 32.98 -23.84
C PRO A 120 -0.33 31.62 -23.30
N ALA A 121 0.81 31.64 -22.61
CA ALA A 121 1.39 30.48 -21.95
C ALA A 121 0.25 29.73 -21.25
N ALA A 122 0.01 28.49 -21.70
CA ALA A 122 -0.84 27.57 -20.99
C ALA A 122 -0.27 27.51 -19.58
N LYS A 123 -1.05 28.03 -18.62
CA LYS A 123 -0.80 27.87 -17.19
C LYS A 123 -0.37 26.45 -16.94
N ASP A 124 0.76 26.29 -16.26
CA ASP A 124 1.34 25.03 -15.83
C ASP A 124 0.23 24.01 -15.60
N THR A 125 0.09 23.06 -16.52
CA THR A 125 -0.70 21.87 -16.28
C THR A 125 0.05 21.13 -15.19
N ALA A 126 -0.30 21.43 -13.94
CA ALA A 126 0.13 20.70 -12.76
C ALA A 126 0.09 19.23 -13.14
N LYS A 127 1.28 18.61 -13.13
CA LYS A 127 1.49 17.24 -13.58
C LYS A 127 0.45 16.36 -12.91
N LEU A 128 -0.61 15.99 -13.63
CA LEU A 128 -1.68 15.15 -13.09
C LEU A 128 -1.02 13.82 -12.71
N TRP A 129 -1.10 13.46 -11.43
CA TRP A 129 -0.64 12.16 -11.00
C TRP A 129 -1.61 11.11 -11.53
N THR A 130 -1.10 9.96 -11.94
CA THR A 130 -1.95 8.80 -12.20
C THR A 130 -2.52 8.29 -10.87
N ASP A 131 -3.66 7.62 -10.93
CA ASP A 131 -4.32 7.05 -9.75
C ASP A 131 -3.39 6.09 -8.99
N ASP A 132 -2.78 5.16 -9.73
CA ASP A 132 -1.76 4.23 -9.19
C ASP A 132 -0.62 4.95 -8.47
N ARG A 133 -0.21 6.13 -8.96
CA ARG A 133 0.87 6.90 -8.32
C ARG A 133 0.40 7.51 -7.00
N ALA A 134 -0.83 8.01 -6.95
CA ALA A 134 -1.42 8.53 -5.71
C ALA A 134 -1.61 7.41 -4.68
N GLN A 135 -2.11 6.24 -5.10
CA GLN A 135 -2.24 5.07 -4.22
C GLN A 135 -0.89 4.58 -3.69
N ASN A 136 0.13 4.51 -4.55
CA ASN A 136 1.48 4.14 -4.12
C ASN A 136 2.05 5.16 -3.13
N ARG A 137 1.80 6.46 -3.33
CA ARG A 137 2.20 7.49 -2.36
C ARG A 137 1.49 7.29 -1.03
N ALA A 138 0.17 7.14 -1.03
CA ALA A 138 -0.62 6.87 0.18
C ALA A 138 -0.07 5.67 0.96
N ARG A 139 0.25 4.57 0.27
CA ARG A 139 0.85 3.37 0.88
C ARG A 139 2.22 3.67 1.49
N SER A 140 3.12 4.31 0.75
CA SER A 140 4.45 4.65 1.25
C SER A 140 4.40 5.60 2.45
N SER A 141 3.53 6.61 2.41
CA SER A 141 3.34 7.56 3.52
C SER A 141 2.86 6.85 4.79
N LEU A 142 1.94 5.89 4.67
CA LEU A 142 1.48 5.08 5.80
C LEU A 142 2.56 4.12 6.33
N ASP A 143 3.40 3.56 5.46
CA ASP A 143 4.52 2.70 5.86
C ASP A 143 5.61 3.49 6.59
N GLU A 144 5.91 4.71 6.13
CA GLU A 144 6.81 5.66 6.79
C GLU A 144 6.26 6.06 8.16
N PHE A 145 4.98 6.41 8.22
CA PHE A 145 4.31 6.74 9.49
C PHE A 145 4.35 5.57 10.47
N ALA A 146 4.14 4.34 10.00
CA ALA A 146 4.19 3.17 10.88
C ALA A 146 5.57 2.98 11.55
N GLN A 147 6.64 3.40 10.88
CA GLN A 147 8.01 3.28 11.40
C GLN A 147 8.41 4.48 12.27
N LEU A 148 8.08 5.69 11.85
CA LEU A 148 8.58 6.93 12.46
C LEU A 148 7.58 7.58 13.42
N GLN A 149 6.29 7.25 13.29
CA GLN A 149 5.17 7.88 14.01
C GLN A 149 5.13 9.41 13.87
N ASP A 150 5.68 9.92 12.77
CA ASP A 150 5.76 11.36 12.48
C ASP A 150 4.48 11.83 11.77
N GLN A 151 3.64 12.55 12.53
CA GLN A 151 2.35 13.05 12.06
C GLN A 151 2.52 14.18 11.03
N GLU A 152 3.55 15.01 11.16
CA GLU A 152 3.76 16.16 10.27
C GLU A 152 4.26 15.68 8.91
N GLU A 153 5.18 14.72 8.92
CA GLU A 153 5.68 14.08 7.69
C GLU A 153 4.55 13.36 6.95
N LEU A 154 3.69 12.59 7.66
CA LEU A 154 2.54 11.93 7.03
C LEU A 154 1.65 12.92 6.28
N ILE A 155 1.36 14.07 6.88
CA ILE A 155 0.46 15.06 6.29
C ILE A 155 1.14 15.79 5.13
N ALA A 156 2.39 16.21 5.29
CA ALA A 156 3.16 16.86 4.24
C ALA A 156 3.28 15.95 3.00
N SER A 157 3.59 14.69 3.24
CA SER A 157 3.73 13.61 2.25
C SER A 157 2.44 13.37 1.44
N LEU A 158 1.28 13.50 2.07
CA LEU A 158 -0.03 13.39 1.41
C LEU A 158 -0.46 14.70 0.72
N ASP A 159 -0.11 15.86 1.28
CA ASP A 159 -0.39 17.18 0.70
C ASP A 159 0.38 17.43 -0.61
N GLU A 160 1.47 16.70 -0.87
CA GLU A 160 2.18 16.70 -2.15
C GLU A 160 1.33 16.11 -3.29
N VAL A 161 0.33 15.29 -2.96
CA VAL A 161 -0.52 14.64 -3.97
C VAL A 161 -1.58 15.63 -4.45
N PRO A 162 -1.76 15.81 -5.77
CA PRO A 162 -2.81 16.68 -6.29
C PRO A 162 -4.20 16.30 -5.77
N ASN A 163 -4.96 17.28 -5.28
CA ASN A 163 -6.32 17.10 -4.74
C ASN A 163 -7.30 16.38 -5.70
N THR A 164 -7.01 16.36 -6.99
CA THR A 164 -7.79 15.63 -8.01
C THR A 164 -7.85 14.13 -7.77
N ASN A 165 -6.89 13.57 -7.03
CA ASN A 165 -6.68 12.13 -6.90
C ASN A 165 -7.29 11.53 -5.62
N ARG A 166 -8.09 12.30 -4.87
CA ARG A 166 -8.78 11.84 -3.64
C ARG A 166 -7.89 11.01 -2.71
N VAL A 167 -6.64 11.47 -2.51
CA VAL A 167 -5.61 10.68 -1.80
C VAL A 167 -6.06 10.23 -0.41
N TYR A 168 -6.82 11.06 0.32
CA TYR A 168 -7.31 10.74 1.65
C TYR A 168 -8.32 9.58 1.66
N LYS A 169 -9.14 9.45 0.61
CA LYS A 169 -10.01 8.28 0.43
C LYS A 169 -9.18 7.00 0.31
N HIS A 170 -8.16 7.00 -0.54
CA HIS A 170 -7.27 5.84 -0.70
C HIS A 170 -6.47 5.52 0.56
N VAL A 171 -6.01 6.55 1.28
CA VAL A 171 -5.36 6.38 2.59
C VAL A 171 -6.30 5.69 3.56
N PHE A 172 -7.56 6.12 3.62
CA PHE A 172 -8.54 5.53 4.53
C PHE A 172 -8.88 4.09 4.12
N GLU A 173 -9.07 3.79 2.84
CA GLU A 173 -9.27 2.43 2.32
C GLU A 173 -8.10 1.49 2.71
N LEU A 174 -6.86 1.96 2.59
CA LEU A 174 -5.68 1.20 3.01
C LEU A 174 -5.64 0.98 4.53
N ILE A 175 -6.01 2.00 5.31
CA ILE A 175 -6.11 1.91 6.76
C ILE A 175 -7.15 0.87 7.18
N VAL A 176 -8.32 0.85 6.55
CA VAL A 176 -9.38 -0.13 6.80
C VAL A 176 -8.84 -1.55 6.59
N GLY A 177 -8.19 -1.82 5.45
CA GLY A 177 -7.60 -3.13 5.18
C GLY A 177 -6.56 -3.54 6.23
N ARG A 178 -5.68 -2.61 6.63
CA ARG A 178 -4.69 -2.85 7.70
C ARG A 178 -5.35 -3.12 9.05
N ILE A 179 -6.50 -2.53 9.34
CA ILE A 179 -7.19 -2.74 10.61
C ILE A 179 -7.85 -4.12 10.67
N VAL A 180 -8.51 -4.50 9.58
CA VAL A 180 -9.30 -5.72 9.49
C VAL A 180 -8.41 -6.96 9.40
N GLU A 181 -7.37 -6.91 8.56
CA GLU A 181 -6.55 -8.08 8.20
C GLU A 181 -5.13 -8.01 8.77
N GLY A 182 -4.68 -6.82 9.17
CA GLY A 182 -3.30 -6.60 9.62
C GLY A 182 -3.02 -7.17 11.01
N LYS A 183 -1.74 -7.10 11.40
CA LYS A 183 -1.29 -7.47 12.74
C LYS A 183 -1.60 -6.36 13.74
N ASP A 184 -1.54 -6.65 15.04
CA ASP A 184 -1.82 -5.66 16.09
C ASP A 184 -0.98 -4.38 15.98
N ALA A 185 0.30 -4.50 15.58
CA ALA A 185 1.15 -3.33 15.34
C ALA A 185 0.65 -2.46 14.17
N GLU A 186 0.22 -3.08 13.08
CA GLU A 186 -0.32 -2.39 11.90
C GLU A 186 -1.68 -1.77 12.22
N ARG A 187 -2.54 -2.49 12.94
CA ARG A 187 -3.81 -1.99 13.49
C ARG A 187 -3.61 -0.74 14.33
N ASN A 188 -2.75 -0.81 15.33
CA ASN A 188 -2.52 0.30 16.25
C ASN A 188 -1.92 1.52 15.54
N SER A 189 -0.96 1.29 14.63
CA SER A 189 -0.41 2.38 13.82
C SER A 189 -1.45 3.00 12.89
N SER A 190 -2.37 2.20 12.34
CA SER A 190 -3.40 2.70 11.41
C SER A 190 -4.45 3.53 12.16
N LEU A 191 -4.83 3.12 13.37
CA LEU A 191 -5.66 3.94 14.25
C LEU A 191 -4.97 5.25 14.64
N ALA A 192 -3.67 5.21 14.97
CA ALA A 192 -2.90 6.42 15.24
C ALA A 192 -2.82 7.36 14.03
N ALA A 193 -2.75 6.81 12.81
CA ALA A 193 -2.78 7.61 11.58
C ALA A 193 -4.14 8.32 11.40
N ILE A 194 -5.26 7.65 11.71
CA ILE A 194 -6.59 8.29 11.68
C ILE A 194 -6.62 9.48 12.65
N HIS A 195 -6.14 9.31 13.89
CA HIS A 195 -6.06 10.41 14.85
C HIS A 195 -5.24 11.58 14.32
N ALA A 196 -4.06 11.32 13.74
CA ALA A 196 -3.20 12.37 13.18
C ALA A 196 -3.89 13.15 12.05
N LEU A 197 -4.56 12.45 11.13
CA LEU A 197 -5.25 13.05 9.99
C LEU A 197 -6.51 13.83 10.43
N ALA A 198 -7.22 13.34 11.44
CA ALA A 198 -8.41 14.00 11.97
C ALA A 198 -8.07 15.27 12.77
N LEU A 199 -7.00 15.25 13.57
CA LEU A 199 -6.54 16.40 14.36
C LEU A 199 -6.23 17.63 13.49
N LYS A 200 -5.78 17.40 12.26
CA LYS A 200 -5.45 18.46 11.29
C LYS A 200 -6.57 18.67 10.26
N SER A 201 -7.74 18.09 10.51
CA SER A 201 -8.96 18.19 9.69
C SER A 201 -8.73 17.86 8.21
N LYS A 202 -7.83 16.91 7.93
CA LYS A 202 -7.51 16.46 6.57
C LYS A 202 -8.50 15.41 6.06
N LEU A 203 -9.08 14.66 6.99
CA LEU A 203 -9.99 13.56 6.71
C LEU A 203 -11.44 14.07 6.81
N LYS A 204 -12.19 13.97 5.72
CA LYS A 204 -13.61 14.35 5.67
C LYS A 204 -14.51 13.13 5.70
N ALA A 205 -15.79 13.35 6.03
CA ALA A 205 -16.81 12.30 5.98
C ALA A 205 -16.87 11.63 4.59
N GLU A 206 -16.80 12.42 3.51
CA GLU A 206 -16.84 11.91 2.12
C GLU A 206 -15.71 10.93 1.77
N ASP A 207 -14.57 11.00 2.45
CA ASP A 207 -13.44 10.11 2.24
C ASP A 207 -13.61 8.77 2.99
N VAL A 208 -14.48 8.74 4.01
CA VAL A 208 -14.63 7.62 4.96
C VAL A 208 -15.86 6.78 4.69
N THR A 209 -16.98 7.42 4.41
CA THR A 209 -18.29 6.78 4.45
C THR A 209 -18.41 5.60 3.48
N ASP A 210 -17.82 5.70 2.28
CA ASP A 210 -17.87 4.63 1.28
C ASP A 210 -17.13 3.38 1.78
N ALA A 211 -15.87 3.56 2.20
CA ALA A 211 -15.02 2.45 2.62
C ALA A 211 -15.58 1.80 3.89
N LEU A 212 -15.96 2.61 4.87
CA LEU A 212 -16.51 2.12 6.13
C LEU A 212 -17.87 1.44 5.94
N GLY A 213 -18.73 2.01 5.09
CA GLY A 213 -20.02 1.43 4.74
C GLY A 213 -19.87 0.05 4.09
N ASN A 214 -18.96 -0.08 3.11
CA ASN A 214 -18.66 -1.36 2.48
C ASN A 214 -18.12 -2.38 3.49
N THR A 215 -17.21 -1.97 4.39
CA THR A 215 -16.68 -2.87 5.43
C THR A 215 -17.75 -3.39 6.37
N ILE A 216 -18.72 -2.55 6.75
CA ILE A 216 -19.82 -2.96 7.62
C ILE A 216 -20.84 -3.83 6.85
N GLU A 217 -21.13 -3.50 5.58
CA GLU A 217 -22.03 -4.27 4.72
C GLU A 217 -21.53 -5.71 4.52
N PHE A 218 -20.25 -5.87 4.18
CA PHE A 218 -19.59 -7.16 3.93
C PHE A 218 -18.90 -7.75 5.17
N LEU A 219 -19.28 -7.32 6.38
CA LEU A 219 -18.61 -7.74 7.61
C LEU A 219 -18.66 -9.26 7.84
N SER A 220 -19.75 -9.91 7.44
CA SER A 220 -19.91 -11.37 7.52
C SER A 220 -18.89 -12.12 6.66
N ASP A 221 -18.66 -11.64 5.43
CA ASP A 221 -17.67 -12.23 4.52
C ASP A 221 -16.26 -12.05 5.08
N ILE A 222 -15.98 -10.85 5.61
CA ILE A 222 -14.70 -10.54 6.24
C ILE A 222 -14.45 -11.44 7.46
N CYS A 223 -15.48 -11.75 8.24
CA CYS A 223 -15.38 -12.62 9.42
C CYS A 223 -14.94 -14.06 9.10
N ILE A 224 -15.11 -14.51 7.85
CA ILE A 224 -14.64 -15.83 7.40
C ILE A 224 -13.11 -15.90 7.49
N ASP A 225 -12.42 -14.85 7.05
CA ASP A 225 -10.96 -14.78 7.04
C ASP A 225 -10.40 -14.19 8.34
N SER A 226 -11.13 -13.26 8.96
CA SER A 226 -10.75 -12.57 10.20
C SER A 226 -11.86 -12.68 11.25
N PRO A 227 -11.85 -13.72 12.11
CA PRO A 227 -12.90 -13.93 13.12
C PRO A 227 -13.10 -12.75 14.08
N MET A 228 -12.06 -11.93 14.27
CA MET A 228 -12.10 -10.75 15.14
C MET A 228 -12.50 -9.46 14.43
N ALA A 229 -12.93 -9.53 13.15
CA ALA A 229 -13.26 -8.35 12.37
C ALA A 229 -14.34 -7.49 13.02
N VAL A 230 -15.36 -8.09 13.65
CA VAL A 230 -16.40 -7.33 14.37
C VAL A 230 -15.79 -6.40 15.42
N GLU A 231 -14.86 -6.90 16.25
CA GLU A 231 -14.21 -6.08 17.27
C GLU A 231 -13.30 -5.00 16.67
N HIS A 232 -12.56 -5.35 15.62
CA HIS A 232 -11.65 -4.41 14.96
C HIS A 232 -12.40 -3.28 14.25
N VAL A 233 -13.48 -3.61 13.55
CA VAL A 233 -14.35 -2.64 12.88
C VAL A 233 -15.12 -1.81 13.91
N ALA A 234 -15.62 -2.40 15.00
CA ALA A 234 -16.25 -1.64 16.09
C ALA A 234 -15.28 -0.62 16.71
N LYS A 235 -14.01 -0.98 16.89
CA LYS A 235 -12.97 -0.06 17.37
C LYS A 235 -12.71 1.07 16.36
N LEU A 236 -12.63 0.75 15.07
CA LEU A 236 -12.48 1.74 14.00
C LEU A 236 -13.65 2.73 13.98
N VAL A 237 -14.89 2.21 13.97
CA VAL A 237 -16.11 3.03 13.97
C VAL A 237 -16.16 3.92 15.21
N SER A 238 -15.81 3.39 16.39
CA SER A 238 -15.72 4.17 17.62
C SER A 238 -14.76 5.36 17.49
N VAL A 239 -13.56 5.13 16.95
CA VAL A 239 -12.59 6.21 16.71
C VAL A 239 -13.12 7.26 15.73
N CYS A 240 -13.79 6.84 14.66
CA CYS A 240 -14.39 7.77 13.70
C CYS A 240 -15.52 8.62 14.32
N LEU A 241 -16.32 8.05 15.23
CA LEU A 241 -17.37 8.75 15.97
C LEU A 241 -16.77 9.72 17.00
N GLU A 242 -15.77 9.29 17.79
CA GLU A 242 -15.08 10.14 18.77
C GLU A 242 -14.42 11.36 18.10
N LEU A 243 -13.83 11.16 16.92
CA LEU A 243 -13.22 12.21 16.12
C LEU A 243 -14.24 13.04 15.32
N LYS A 244 -15.54 12.72 15.42
CA LYS A 244 -16.64 13.39 14.71
C LYS A 244 -16.44 13.44 13.19
N ILE A 245 -15.78 12.42 12.64
CA ILE A 245 -15.62 12.26 11.19
C ILE A 245 -16.93 11.75 10.58
N ILE A 246 -17.62 10.88 11.32
CA ILE A 246 -18.96 10.37 11.04
C ILE A 246 -19.84 10.64 12.26
N ASP A 247 -21.16 10.62 12.06
CA ASP A 247 -22.15 10.77 13.12
C ASP A 247 -23.03 9.52 13.26
N ILE A 248 -23.78 9.46 14.36
CA ILE A 248 -24.73 8.36 14.60
C ILE A 248 -25.85 8.37 13.57
N ALA A 249 -26.25 9.56 13.11
CA ALA A 249 -27.25 9.69 12.06
C ALA A 249 -26.82 8.94 10.80
N TRP A 250 -25.58 9.07 10.34
CA TRP A 250 -25.05 8.31 9.20
C TRP A 250 -25.07 6.80 9.46
N LEU A 251 -24.62 6.36 10.64
CA LEU A 251 -24.57 4.94 11.00
C LEU A 251 -25.97 4.30 11.05
N THR A 252 -26.98 5.08 11.43
CA THR A 252 -28.36 4.61 11.63
C THR A 252 -29.29 4.90 10.46
N ALA A 253 -28.96 5.85 9.58
CA ALA A 253 -29.79 6.18 8.42
C ALA A 253 -29.78 5.07 7.36
N ASN A 254 -28.72 4.25 7.31
CA ASN A 254 -28.57 3.23 6.29
C ASN A 254 -29.01 1.85 6.82
N SER A 255 -30.21 1.41 6.45
CA SER A 255 -30.78 0.12 6.86
C SER A 255 -29.90 -1.09 6.48
N ARG A 256 -29.08 -0.95 5.43
CA ARG A 256 -28.09 -1.97 5.04
C ARG A 256 -27.02 -2.19 6.11
N LEU A 257 -26.68 -1.14 6.86
CA LEU A 257 -25.68 -1.20 7.93
C LEU A 257 -26.27 -1.74 9.23
N ARG A 258 -27.56 -1.54 9.49
CA ARG A 258 -28.20 -1.87 10.78
C ARG A 258 -28.50 -3.35 10.98
N GLY A 259 -28.63 -4.13 9.91
CA GLY A 259 -29.05 -5.54 10.04
C GLY A 259 -30.52 -5.71 10.46
N ASP A 260 -31.36 -4.70 10.17
CA ASP A 260 -32.79 -4.64 10.58
C ASP A 260 -33.62 -5.85 10.11
N ASP A 261 -33.22 -6.50 9.02
CA ASP A 261 -33.79 -7.78 8.61
C ASP A 261 -32.95 -8.93 9.21
N PRO A 262 -33.47 -9.70 10.18
CA PRO A 262 -32.75 -10.82 10.78
C PRO A 262 -32.48 -11.95 9.78
N LYS A 263 -33.11 -11.92 8.60
CA LYS A 263 -32.85 -12.85 7.48
C LYS A 263 -31.85 -12.30 6.48
N SER A 264 -31.42 -11.03 6.63
CA SER A 264 -30.38 -10.47 5.79
C SER A 264 -29.04 -11.14 6.08
N ASP A 265 -28.29 -11.39 5.02
CA ASP A 265 -26.96 -11.95 5.12
C ASP A 265 -26.06 -11.02 5.96
N GLY A 266 -25.34 -11.58 6.92
CA GLY A 266 -24.51 -10.84 7.88
C GLY A 266 -25.23 -10.01 8.95
N ALA A 267 -26.53 -10.24 9.18
CA ALA A 267 -27.26 -9.54 10.25
C ALA A 267 -26.67 -9.79 11.65
N PHE A 268 -26.15 -11.00 11.90
CA PHE A 268 -25.56 -11.36 13.19
C PHE A 268 -24.31 -10.52 13.51
N GLU A 269 -23.36 -10.43 12.58
CA GLU A 269 -22.12 -9.68 12.74
C GLU A 269 -22.38 -8.18 12.86
N ARG A 270 -23.33 -7.64 12.08
CA ARG A 270 -23.74 -6.24 12.18
C ARG A 270 -24.39 -5.96 13.53
N ASN A 271 -25.32 -6.80 14.00
CA ASN A 271 -25.92 -6.63 15.33
C ASN A 271 -24.86 -6.67 16.44
N ALA A 272 -23.92 -7.61 16.38
CA ALA A 272 -22.81 -7.68 17.33
C ALA A 272 -21.94 -6.42 17.31
N LEU A 273 -21.67 -5.85 16.13
CA LEU A 273 -20.97 -4.57 16.00
C LEU A 273 -21.73 -3.44 16.71
N PHE A 274 -23.05 -3.31 16.50
CA PHE A 274 -23.84 -2.27 17.16
C PHE A 274 -23.94 -2.47 18.69
N GLU A 275 -23.99 -3.72 19.17
CA GLU A 275 -23.93 -4.02 20.60
C GLU A 275 -22.59 -3.59 21.23
N LEU A 276 -21.47 -3.86 20.54
CA LEU A 276 -20.15 -3.41 20.98
C LEU A 276 -20.08 -1.88 21.03
N LEU A 277 -20.50 -1.19 19.96
CA LEU A 277 -20.53 0.28 19.92
C LEU A 277 -21.38 0.85 21.06
N THR A 278 -22.56 0.28 21.29
CA THR A 278 -23.44 0.69 22.38
C THR A 278 -22.79 0.54 23.75
N SER A 279 -21.99 -0.51 23.93
CA SER A 279 -21.24 -0.76 25.16
C SER A 279 -20.09 0.25 25.31
N THR A 280 -19.36 0.54 24.23
CA THR A 280 -18.28 1.54 24.21
C THR A 280 -18.79 2.95 24.54
N PHE A 281 -19.93 3.33 23.96
CA PHE A 281 -20.51 4.66 24.17
C PHE A 281 -21.46 4.73 25.37
N ALA A 282 -21.61 3.69 26.20
CA ALA A 282 -22.67 3.60 27.21
C ALA A 282 -22.78 4.81 28.17
N ASN A 283 -21.69 5.55 28.37
CA ASN A 283 -21.60 6.74 29.22
C ASN A 283 -21.77 8.08 28.46
N TYR A 284 -21.87 8.04 27.14
CA TYR A 284 -22.04 9.21 26.28
C TYR A 284 -23.53 9.47 26.01
N PRO A 285 -23.96 10.74 25.94
CA PRO A 285 -25.34 11.12 25.55
C PRO A 285 -25.82 10.38 24.29
N GLU A 286 -24.91 10.26 23.34
CA GLU A 286 -25.00 9.57 22.06
C GLU A 286 -25.43 8.10 22.15
N ALA A 287 -25.15 7.39 23.24
CA ALA A 287 -25.54 5.98 23.38
C ALA A 287 -27.04 5.76 23.56
N SER A 288 -27.79 6.78 23.98
CA SER A 288 -29.26 6.67 24.04
C SER A 288 -29.87 6.50 22.66
N GLU A 289 -29.30 7.16 21.65
CA GLU A 289 -29.70 7.06 20.25
C GLU A 289 -29.33 5.68 19.68
N LEU A 290 -28.09 5.21 19.88
CA LEU A 290 -27.65 3.86 19.49
C LEU A 290 -28.52 2.75 20.14
N LYS A 291 -28.80 2.86 21.44
CA LYS A 291 -29.67 1.91 22.18
C LYS A 291 -31.10 1.90 21.70
N SER A 292 -31.64 3.06 21.33
CA SER A 292 -33.02 3.16 20.83
C SER A 292 -33.20 2.43 19.50
N GLN A 293 -32.15 2.38 18.68
CA GLN A 293 -32.16 1.78 17.35
C GLN A 293 -31.88 0.27 17.35
N LEU A 294 -31.26 -0.25 18.41
CA LEU A 294 -31.08 -1.69 18.67
C LEU A 294 -32.35 -2.37 19.25
N LYS A 295 -33.32 -1.59 19.75
CA LYS A 295 -34.59 -2.13 20.25
C LYS A 295 -35.54 -2.44 19.09
N TYR A 296 -35.32 -3.58 18.45
CA TYR A 296 -36.31 -4.26 17.61
C TYR A 296 -36.45 -5.71 18.05
#